data_AF-Q3A762-F1
#
_entry.id   AF-Q3A762-F1
#
_cell.length_a   1.000
_cell.length_b   1.000
_cell.length_c   1.000
_cell.angle_alpha   90.00
_cell.angle_beta   90.00
_cell.angle_gamma   90.00
#
_symmetry.space_group_name_H-M   'P 1'
#
loop_
_entity.id
_entity.type
_entity.pdbx_description
1 polymer ?
#
loop_
_entity_poly.entity_id
_entity_poly.type
_entity_poly.pdbx_seq_one_letter_code
_entity_poly.pdbx_strand_id
1 'polypeptide(L)'
;MKKLLYLVFIGICVACFYPAKPNSTLHKLQTRIKSVGKSEADYREELSYKRAELAAYEKAITDITANIESVVANGPICPITGERAITTVTDDPRDDLRARCELLREEIRALEDNIME
;
A
#
# COMPACT_ATOMS: atom_id res chain seq x y z
N MET A 1 -14.43 -2.75 -26.07
CA MET A 1 -15.25 -3.19 -24.91
C MET A 1 -14.43 -3.85 -23.79
N LYS A 2 -13.42 -4.70 -24.06
CA LYS A 2 -12.60 -5.36 -23.01
C LYS A 2 -11.81 -4.40 -22.09
N LYS A 3 -11.31 -3.26 -22.61
CA LYS A 3 -10.53 -2.28 -21.83
C LYS A 3 -11.36 -1.51 -20.78
N LEU A 4 -12.66 -1.33 -21.05
CA LEU A 4 -13.57 -0.63 -20.13
C LEU A 4 -13.92 -1.52 -18.93
N LEU A 5 -14.09 -2.83 -19.16
CA LEU A 5 -14.35 -3.80 -18.11
C LEU A 5 -13.17 -3.92 -17.11
N TYR A 6 -11.94 -3.80 -17.61
CA TYR A 6 -10.73 -3.90 -16.80
C TYR A 6 -10.53 -2.68 -15.87
N LEU A 7 -10.84 -1.48 -16.35
CA LEU A 7 -10.81 -0.26 -15.53
C LEU A 7 -11.87 -0.26 -14.44
N VAL A 8 -13.07 -0.79 -14.73
CA VAL A 8 -14.14 -0.93 -13.74
C VAL A 8 -13.77 -2.00 -12.69
N PHE A 9 -13.14 -3.10 -13.10
CA PHE A 9 -12.70 -4.15 -12.18
C PHE A 9 -11.57 -3.66 -11.24
N ILE A 10 -10.61 -2.89 -11.77
CA ILE A 10 -9.57 -2.25 -10.95
C ILE A 10 -10.18 -1.23 -9.99
N GLY A 11 -11.12 -0.39 -10.46
CA GLY A 11 -11.79 0.60 -9.61
C GLY A 11 -12.58 -0.01 -8.45
N ILE A 12 -13.25 -1.15 -8.69
CA ILE A 12 -13.99 -1.88 -7.65
C ILE A 12 -13.03 -2.57 -6.67
N CYS A 13 -11.92 -3.16 -7.15
CA CYS A 13 -10.89 -3.71 -6.26
C CYS A 13 -10.25 -2.62 -5.38
N VAL A 14 -10.00 -1.42 -5.92
CA VAL A 14 -9.44 -0.30 -5.16
C VAL A 14 -10.44 0.23 -4.12
N ALA A 15 -11.74 0.30 -4.45
CA ALA A 15 -12.76 0.77 -3.51
C ALA A 15 -13.06 -0.24 -2.38
N CYS A 16 -12.95 -1.54 -2.63
CA CYS A 16 -13.13 -2.57 -1.58
C CYS A 16 -11.91 -2.74 -0.65
N PHE A 17 -10.72 -2.28 -1.06
CA PHE A 17 -9.48 -2.35 -0.26
C PHE A 17 -9.07 -1.04 0.42
N TYR A 18 -9.84 0.04 0.27
CA TYR A 18 -9.65 1.28 1.04
C TYR A 18 -10.60 1.31 2.24
N PRO A 19 -10.22 0.80 3.43
CA PRO A 19 -10.85 1.26 4.64
C PRO A 19 -10.53 2.75 4.81
N ALA A 20 -11.51 3.50 5.32
CA ALA A 20 -11.39 4.91 5.66
C ALA A 20 -10.08 5.19 6.40
N LYS A 21 -9.44 6.33 6.07
CA LYS A 21 -8.18 6.84 6.64
C LYS A 21 -7.90 6.29 8.04
N PRO A 22 -6.78 5.54 8.25
CA PRO A 22 -6.41 5.12 9.59
C PRO A 22 -6.09 6.37 10.42
N ASN A 23 -6.92 6.65 11.41
CA ASN A 23 -6.66 7.67 12.42
C ASN A 23 -5.42 7.22 13.22
N SER A 24 -4.26 7.75 12.83
CA SER A 24 -2.92 7.37 13.33
C SER A 24 -2.75 7.51 14.84
N THR A 25 -3.63 8.26 15.50
CA THR A 25 -3.60 8.48 16.96
C THR A 25 -4.26 7.35 17.75
N LEU A 26 -5.30 6.71 17.20
CA LEU A 26 -6.01 5.60 17.86
C LEU A 26 -5.25 4.28 17.73
N HIS A 27 -4.62 4.01 16.58
CA HIS A 27 -3.83 2.79 16.35
C HIS A 27 -2.65 2.69 17.33
N LYS A 28 -1.96 3.82 17.60
CA LYS A 28 -0.83 3.89 18.54
C LYS A 28 -1.21 3.65 20.01
N LEU A 29 -2.45 3.96 20.39
CA LEU A 29 -2.96 3.70 21.73
C LEU A 29 -3.39 2.24 21.89
N GLN A 30 -3.90 1.63 20.83
CA GLN A 30 -4.37 0.24 20.86
C GLN A 30 -3.22 -0.78 20.92
N THR A 31 -2.09 -0.51 20.26
CA THR A 31 -0.89 -1.38 20.32
C THR A 31 -0.17 -1.38 21.67
N ARG A 32 -0.45 -0.41 22.56
CA ARG A 32 0.13 -0.36 23.91
C ARG A 32 -0.68 -1.08 25.00
N ILE A 33 -1.92 -1.47 24.71
CA ILE A 33 -2.72 -2.25 25.64
C ILE A 33 -2.28 -3.72 25.46
N LYS A 34 -1.35 -4.19 26.31
CA LYS A 34 -0.98 -5.61 26.39
C LYS A 34 -2.27 -6.44 26.38
N SER A 35 -2.51 -7.21 25.32
CA SER A 35 -3.65 -8.12 25.25
C SER A 35 -3.40 -9.26 26.23
N VAL A 36 -3.89 -9.07 27.45
CA VAL A 36 -4.04 -10.12 28.45
C VAL A 36 -4.97 -11.19 27.85
N GLY A 37 -4.40 -12.25 27.28
CA GLY A 37 -5.16 -13.40 26.78
C GLY A 37 -4.86 -13.90 25.36
N LYS A 38 -3.94 -13.29 24.60
CA LYS A 38 -3.49 -13.87 23.32
C LYS A 38 -2.42 -14.94 23.56
N SER A 39 -2.58 -16.09 22.91
CA SER A 39 -1.57 -17.14 22.86
C SER A 39 -0.45 -16.77 21.89
N GLU A 40 0.73 -17.37 22.04
CA GLU A 40 1.84 -17.21 21.10
C GLU A 40 1.44 -17.56 19.64
N ALA A 41 0.53 -18.53 19.48
CA ALA A 41 -0.02 -18.90 18.18
C ALA A 41 -0.81 -17.75 17.52
N ASP A 42 -1.60 -17.00 18.30
CA ASP A 42 -2.37 -15.85 17.81
C ASP A 42 -1.43 -14.72 17.37
N TYR A 43 -0.35 -14.47 18.11
CA TYR A 43 0.66 -13.48 17.72
C TYR A 43 1.41 -13.89 16.45
N ARG A 44 1.73 -15.17 16.28
CA ARG A 44 2.37 -15.69 15.06
C ARG A 44 1.45 -15.59 13.84
N GLU A 45 0.16 -15.88 14.02
CA GLU A 45 -0.84 -15.72 12.95
C GLU A 45 -0.98 -14.25 12.54
N GLU A 46 -1.14 -13.34 13.50
CA GLU A 46 -1.23 -11.91 13.24
C GLU A 46 0.03 -11.36 12.55
N LEU A 47 1.20 -11.80 12.99
CA LEU A 47 2.48 -11.45 12.37
C LEU A 47 2.57 -11.96 10.92
N SER A 48 2.07 -13.16 10.63
CA SER A 48 2.02 -13.68 9.26
C SER A 48 1.12 -12.82 8.37
N TYR A 49 -0.04 -12.40 8.88
CA TYR A 49 -0.98 -11.55 8.16
C TYR A 49 -0.39 -10.18 7.87
N LYS A 50 0.21 -9.52 8.88
CA LYS A 50 0.82 -8.19 8.70
C LYS A 50 2.02 -8.22 7.76
N ARG A 51 2.82 -9.29 7.77
CA ARG A 51 3.91 -9.48 6.80
C ARG A 51 3.39 -9.64 5.37
N ALA A 52 2.30 -10.37 5.19
CA ALA A 52 1.66 -10.50 3.88
C ALA A 52 1.08 -9.17 3.40
N GLU A 53 0.46 -8.39 4.30
CA GLU A 53 -0.05 -7.05 4.00
C GLU A 53 1.08 -6.09 3.58
N LEU A 54 2.20 -6.09 4.32
CA LEU A 54 3.37 -5.29 3.99
C LEU A 54 3.91 -5.62 2.59
N ALA A 55 4.08 -6.91 2.28
CA ALA A 55 4.54 -7.35 0.97
C ALA A 55 3.59 -6.93 -0.16
N ALA A 56 2.27 -6.93 0.09
CA ALA A 56 1.28 -6.49 -0.88
C ALA A 56 1.39 -4.98 -1.17
N TYR A 57 1.57 -4.13 -0.15
CA TYR A 57 1.76 -2.69 -0.35
C TYR A 57 3.10 -2.37 -1.04
N GLU A 58 4.19 -3.05 -0.69
CA GLU A 58 5.48 -2.89 -1.36
C GLU A 58 5.40 -3.26 -2.85
N LYS A 59 4.67 -4.34 -3.16
CA LYS A 59 4.41 -4.72 -4.54
C LYS A 59 3.57 -3.65 -5.26
N ALA A 60 2.53 -3.14 -4.63
CA ALA A 60 1.69 -2.09 -5.22
C ALA A 60 2.50 -0.82 -5.56
N ILE A 61 3.41 -0.38 -4.67
CA ILE A 61 4.30 0.75 -4.92
C ILE A 61 5.18 0.49 -6.16
N THR A 62 5.73 -0.72 -6.26
CA THR A 62 6.54 -1.15 -7.41
C THR A 62 5.74 -1.09 -8.71
N ASP A 63 4.54 -1.66 -8.71
CA ASP A 63 3.67 -1.73 -9.88
C ASP A 63 3.22 -0.32 -10.33
N ILE A 64 2.88 0.56 -9.40
CA ILE A 64 2.53 1.96 -9.70
C ILE A 64 3.73 2.70 -10.30
N THR A 65 4.93 2.50 -9.75
CA THR A 65 6.15 3.14 -10.24
C THR A 65 6.45 2.72 -11.67
N ALA A 66 6.39 1.41 -11.96
CA ALA A 66 6.59 0.89 -13.31
C ALA A 66 5.54 1.41 -14.30
N ASN A 67 4.28 1.56 -13.87
CA ASN A 67 3.22 2.12 -14.70
C ASN A 67 3.48 3.61 -15.03
N ILE A 68 3.90 4.41 -14.05
CA ILE A 68 4.24 5.82 -14.28
C ILE A 68 5.41 5.93 -15.27
N GLU A 69 6.48 5.16 -15.07
CA GLU A 69 7.63 5.13 -15.96
C GLU A 69 7.23 4.73 -17.38
N SER A 70 6.37 3.72 -17.53
CA SER A 70 5.84 3.28 -18.82
C SER A 70 5.02 4.37 -19.51
N VAL A 71 4.14 5.07 -18.79
CA VAL A 71 3.36 6.18 -19.34
C VAL A 71 4.27 7.30 -19.82
N VAL A 72 5.29 7.66 -19.03
CA VAL A 72 6.27 8.68 -19.40
C VAL A 72 7.08 8.24 -20.63
N ALA A 73 7.55 6.98 -20.69
CA ALA A 73 8.33 6.46 -21.82
C ALA A 73 7.51 6.34 -23.11
N ASN A 74 6.20 6.11 -23.00
CA ASN A 74 5.29 5.95 -24.13
C ASN A 74 4.43 7.19 -24.41
N GLY A 75 4.71 8.32 -23.75
CA GLY A 75 3.96 9.56 -23.93
C GLY A 75 4.03 10.05 -25.39
N PRO A 76 2.95 10.63 -25.93
CA PRO A 76 2.92 11.09 -27.31
C PRO A 76 3.98 12.16 -27.57
N ILE A 77 4.54 12.16 -28.78
CA ILE A 77 5.52 13.15 -29.23
C ILE A 77 4.79 14.22 -30.06
N CYS A 78 5.05 15.49 -29.75
CA CYS A 78 4.55 16.61 -30.53
C CYS A 78 5.21 16.60 -31.93
N PRO A 79 4.44 16.55 -33.03
CA PRO A 79 5.01 16.48 -34.37
C PRO A 79 5.71 17.77 -34.82
N ILE A 80 5.46 18.90 -34.14
CA ILE A 80 6.03 20.21 -34.49
C ILE A 80 7.34 20.45 -33.72
N THR A 81 7.34 20.20 -32.41
CA THR A 81 8.50 20.47 -31.55
C THR A 81 9.43 19.26 -31.42
N GLY A 82 8.96 18.05 -31.75
CA GLY A 82 9.70 16.80 -31.50
C GLY A 82 9.80 16.43 -30.02
N GLU A 83 9.19 17.22 -29.13
CA GLU A 83 9.23 17.01 -27.69
C GLU A 83 8.11 16.07 -27.23
N ARG A 84 8.39 15.32 -26.17
CA ARG A 84 7.41 14.45 -25.56
C ARG A 84 6.42 15.25 -24.72
N ALA A 85 5.15 14.84 -24.74
CA ALA A 85 4.13 15.40 -23.86
C ALA A 85 4.55 15.27 -22.39
N ILE A 86 4.44 16.39 -21.67
CA ILE A 86 4.66 16.44 -20.24
C ILE A 86 3.51 15.69 -19.56
N THR A 87 3.85 14.70 -18.75
CA THR A 87 2.89 13.97 -17.92
C THR A 87 3.03 14.45 -16.48
N THR A 88 1.92 14.81 -15.86
CA THR A 88 1.86 15.20 -14.45
C THR A 88 1.01 14.18 -13.70
N VAL A 89 1.52 13.66 -12.59
CA VAL A 89 0.77 12.79 -11.67
C VAL A 89 0.13 13.68 -10.61
N THR A 90 -1.20 13.75 -10.56
CA THR A 90 -1.93 14.62 -9.63
C THR A 90 -2.24 13.95 -8.30
N ASP A 91 -2.43 12.64 -8.31
CA ASP A 91 -2.76 11.84 -7.13
C ASP A 91 -1.82 10.63 -7.10
N ASP A 92 -0.67 10.78 -6.43
CA ASP A 92 0.31 9.72 -6.29
C ASP A 92 0.09 8.95 -4.98
N PRO A 93 -0.51 7.75 -5.00
CA PRO A 93 -0.79 6.99 -3.79
C PRO A 93 0.48 6.35 -3.18
N ARG A 94 1.65 6.45 -3.83
CA ARG A 94 2.88 5.81 -3.35
C ARG A 94 3.32 6.35 -2.00
N ASP A 95 3.12 7.65 -1.74
CA ASP A 95 3.53 8.24 -0.47
C ASP A 95 2.65 7.77 0.69
N ASP A 96 1.33 7.67 0.47
CA ASP A 96 0.41 7.08 1.44
C ASP A 96 0.70 5.60 1.69
N LEU A 97 0.99 4.83 0.63
CA LEU A 97 1.36 3.42 0.75
C LEU A 97 2.68 3.26 1.50
N ARG A 98 3.69 4.11 1.26
CA ARG A 98 4.95 4.12 2.02
C ARG A 98 4.70 4.38 3.49
N ALA A 99 3.86 5.36 3.83
CA ALA A 99 3.50 5.65 5.22
C ALA A 99 2.84 4.44 5.91
N ARG A 100 1.95 3.72 5.20
CA ARG A 100 1.35 2.47 5.72
C ARG A 100 2.38 1.35 5.89
N CYS A 101 3.33 1.20 4.96
CA CYS A 101 4.42 0.24 5.09
C CYS A 101 5.27 0.51 6.34
N GLU A 102 5.60 1.77 6.63
CA GLU A 102 6.35 2.11 7.85
C GLU A 102 5.57 1.75 9.12
N LEU A 103 4.27 2.07 9.18
CA LEU A 103 3.42 1.69 10.31
C LEU A 103 3.36 0.17 10.49
N LEU A 104 3.18 -0.60 9.41
CA LEU A 104 3.17 -2.06 9.48
C LEU A 104 4.51 -2.63 9.94
N ARG A 105 5.63 -2.03 9.54
CA ARG A 105 6.97 -2.44 10.03
C ARG A 105 7.12 -2.20 11.53
N GLU A 106 6.62 -1.08 12.05
CA GLU A 106 6.58 -0.81 13.49
C GLU A 106 5.71 -1.83 14.23
N GLU A 107 4.53 -2.15 13.70
CA GLU A 107 3.62 -3.14 14.29
C GLU A 107 4.20 -4.56 14.27
N ILE A 108 4.86 -4.96 13.17
CA ILE A 108 5.55 -6.25 13.08
C ILE A 108 6.65 -6.33 14.13
N ARG A 109 7.49 -5.30 14.29
CA ARG A 109 8.53 -5.28 15.34
C ARG A 109 7.94 -5.42 16.74
N ALA A 110 6.86 -4.68 17.02
CA ALA A 110 6.19 -4.78 18.32
C ALA A 110 5.63 -6.20 18.57
N LEU A 111 5.11 -6.87 17.55
CA LEU A 111 4.64 -8.25 17.67
C LEU A 111 5.81 -9.24 17.84
N GLU A 112 6.93 -9.04 17.15
CA GLU A 112 8.14 -9.85 17.30
C GLU A 112 8.69 -9.76 18.73
N ASP A 113 8.75 -8.56 19.30
CA ASP A 113 9.18 -8.36 20.69
C ASP A 113 8.26 -9.08 21.68
N ASN A 114 6.93 -9.07 21.45
CA ASN A 114 5.96 -9.77 22.31
C ASN A 114 6.02 -11.31 22.19
N ILE A 115 6.55 -11.87 21.10
CA ILE A 115 6.75 -13.32 20.94
C ILE A 115 8.07 -13.77 21.62
N MET A 116 9.03 -12.87 21.79
CA MET A 116 10.34 -13.16 22.39
C MET A 116 10.40 -12.95 23.91
N GLU A 117 9.43 -12.24 24.52
CA GLU A 117 9.22 -12.17 25.99
C GLU A 117 8.59 -13.47 26.54
#